data_AF-A0A4Y8C6L1-F1
#
_entry.id   AF-A0A4Y8C6L1-F1
#
_cell.length_a   1.000
_cell.length_b   1.000
_cell.length_c   1.000
_cell.angle_alpha   90.00
_cell.angle_beta   90.00
_cell.angle_gamma   90.00
#
_symmetry.space_group_name_H-M   'P 1'
#
loop_
_entity.id
_entity.type
_entity.pdbx_description
1 polymer ?
#
loop_
_entity_poly.entity_id
_entity_poly.type
_entity_poly.pdbx_seq_one_letter_code
_entity_poly.pdbx_strand_id
1 'polypeptide(L)'
;DGFEANEKLELGHLQAELFDNYVEEKLINPTFVIDFPISISPLSRRSDEDSQIAERFELFICGRELANGFNELNDPLDQYERFLKQIEAKNAGDEEA
;
A
#
# COMPACT_ATOMS: atom_id res chain seq x y z
N ASP A 1 -20.43 -2.85 6.58
CA ASP A 1 -21.39 -3.44 5.63
C ASP A 1 -21.27 -2.74 4.27
N GLY A 2 -20.53 -3.19 3.28
CA GLY A 2 -19.65 -4.34 3.10
C GLY A 2 -18.87 -4.06 1.82
N PHE A 3 -17.55 -4.24 1.85
CA PHE A 3 -16.71 -4.05 0.69
C PHE A 3 -17.11 -5.07 -0.40
N GLU A 4 -17.47 -4.58 -1.58
CA GLU A 4 -17.70 -5.42 -2.77
C GLU A 4 -16.40 -5.52 -3.55
N ALA A 5 -15.69 -6.63 -3.35
CA ALA A 5 -14.58 -7.00 -4.21
C ALA A 5 -15.08 -7.06 -5.66
N ASN A 6 -14.48 -6.27 -6.55
CA ASN A 6 -14.76 -6.29 -7.97
C ASN A 6 -13.55 -6.80 -8.75
N GLU A 7 -13.78 -7.37 -9.94
CA GLU A 7 -12.73 -7.99 -10.76
C GLU A 7 -11.65 -7.01 -11.27
N LYS A 8 -11.86 -5.69 -11.10
CA LYS A 8 -10.91 -4.66 -11.53
C LYS A 8 -9.87 -4.32 -10.47
N LEU A 9 -10.03 -4.79 -9.23
CA LEU A 9 -9.09 -4.51 -8.16
C LEU A 9 -7.87 -5.42 -8.24
N GLU A 10 -6.68 -4.82 -8.24
CA GLU A 10 -5.44 -5.58 -8.09
C GLU A 10 -5.34 -6.19 -6.70
N LEU A 11 -4.57 -7.28 -6.58
CA LEU A 11 -4.41 -8.04 -5.33
C LEU A 11 -4.00 -7.15 -4.14
N GLY A 12 -3.08 -6.20 -4.34
CA GLY A 12 -2.63 -5.32 -3.25
C GLY A 12 -3.73 -4.41 -2.71
N HIS A 13 -4.63 -3.91 -3.58
CA HIS A 13 -5.79 -3.13 -3.15
C HIS A 13 -6.77 -3.99 -2.34
N LEU A 14 -7.02 -5.22 -2.81
CA LEU A 14 -7.85 -6.16 -2.05
C LEU A 14 -7.26 -6.47 -0.68
N GLN A 15 -5.94 -6.64 -0.57
CA GLN A 15 -5.26 -6.88 0.70
C GLN A 15 -5.39 -5.69 1.65
N ALA A 16 -5.22 -4.45 1.16
CA ALA A 16 -5.41 -3.24 1.96
C ALA A 16 -6.85 -3.13 2.48
N GLU A 17 -7.84 -3.31 1.61
CA GLU A 17 -9.26 -3.27 1.98
C GLU A 17 -9.64 -4.33 3.02
N LEU A 18 -9.12 -5.54 2.87
CA LEU A 18 -9.31 -6.60 3.87
C LEU A 18 -8.61 -6.24 5.20
N PHE A 19 -7.45 -5.61 5.16
CA PHE A 19 -6.76 -5.17 6.35
C PHE A 19 -7.57 -4.09 7.09
N ASP A 20 -8.05 -3.07 6.39
CA ASP A 20 -8.82 -1.96 6.96
C ASP A 20 -10.12 -2.48 7.61
N ASN A 21 -10.85 -3.34 6.91
CA ASN A 21 -12.15 -3.84 7.37
C ASN A 21 -12.06 -4.91 8.48
N TYR A 22 -10.97 -5.68 8.54
CA TYR A 22 -10.92 -6.87 9.40
C TYR A 22 -9.76 -6.89 10.39
N VAL A 23 -8.74 -6.04 10.26
CA VAL A 23 -7.53 -6.09 11.09
C VAL A 23 -7.30 -4.78 11.83
N GLU A 24 -7.39 -3.62 11.17
CA GLU A 24 -7.00 -2.31 11.73
C GLU A 24 -7.58 -2.06 13.14
N GLU A 25 -8.90 -2.15 13.30
CA GLU A 25 -9.59 -1.87 14.56
C GLU A 25 -9.16 -2.77 15.73
N LYS A 26 -8.54 -3.93 15.43
CA LYS A 26 -8.07 -4.90 16.43
C LYS A 26 -6.67 -4.58 16.96
N LEU A 27 -5.94 -3.67 16.33
CA LEU A 27 -4.57 -3.29 16.70
C LEU A 27 -4.55 -2.28 17.86
N ILE A 28 -4.85 -2.78 19.07
CA ILE A 28 -4.99 -1.95 20.28
C ILE A 28 -3.63 -1.49 20.82
N ASN A 29 -2.66 -2.41 20.91
CA ASN A 29 -1.31 -2.10 21.38
C ASN A 29 -0.43 -1.61 20.22
N PRO A 30 0.68 -0.90 20.49
CA PRO A 30 1.65 -0.51 19.46
C PRO A 30 2.08 -1.71 18.61
N THR A 31 1.66 -1.69 17.35
CA THR A 31 1.88 -2.77 16.40
C THR A 31 2.41 -2.19 15.11
N PHE A 32 3.59 -2.68 14.69
CA PHE A 32 4.09 -2.43 13.35
C PHE A 32 3.51 -3.45 12.40
N VAL A 33 2.79 -2.98 11.40
CA VAL A 33 2.46 -3.75 10.20
C VAL A 33 3.54 -3.45 9.19
N ILE A 34 4.10 -4.48 8.56
CA ILE A 34 5.25 -4.38 7.65
C ILE A 34 4.95 -5.11 6.36
N ASP A 35 5.80 -4.92 5.35
CA ASP A 35 5.80 -5.66 4.09
C ASP A 35 4.51 -5.49 3.28
N PHE A 36 4.31 -4.26 2.82
CA PHE A 36 3.13 -3.87 2.05
C PHE A 36 3.25 -4.33 0.59
N PRO A 37 2.13 -4.57 -0.11
CA PRO A 37 2.16 -4.81 -1.55
C PRO A 37 2.78 -3.62 -2.30
N ILE A 38 3.65 -3.92 -3.27
CA ILE A 38 4.34 -2.90 -4.07
C ILE A 38 3.35 -2.07 -4.91
N SER A 39 2.22 -2.67 -5.31
CA SER A 39 1.20 -2.02 -6.15
C SER A 39 0.52 -0.84 -5.46
N ILE A 40 0.47 -0.81 -4.13
CA ILE A 40 -0.12 0.27 -3.32
C ILE A 40 0.94 1.14 -2.63
N SER A 41 2.21 0.95 -2.97
CA SER A 41 3.36 1.60 -2.32
C SER A 41 4.27 2.26 -3.37
N PRO A 42 3.79 3.32 -4.06
CA PRO A 42 4.43 3.89 -5.25
C PRO A 42 5.80 4.51 -4.99
N LEU A 43 6.05 4.99 -3.76
CA LEU A 43 7.29 5.64 -3.35
C LEU A 43 8.21 4.72 -2.54
N SER A 44 7.72 3.56 -2.14
CA SER A 44 8.48 2.64 -1.31
C SER A 44 9.39 1.75 -2.17
N ARG A 45 10.62 1.59 -1.73
CA ARG A 45 11.58 0.68 -2.32
C ARG A 45 11.03 -0.75 -2.26
N ARG A 46 11.27 -1.49 -3.33
CA ARG A 46 10.97 -2.91 -3.45
C ARG A 46 11.96 -3.75 -2.64
N SER A 47 11.49 -4.81 -2.00
CA SER A 47 12.36 -5.77 -1.31
C SER A 47 13.29 -6.48 -2.29
N ASP A 48 14.54 -6.70 -1.85
CA ASP A 48 15.53 -7.46 -2.61
C ASP A 48 15.19 -8.98 -2.63
N GLU A 49 14.37 -9.46 -1.69
CA GLU A 49 13.97 -10.88 -1.56
C GLU A 49 12.67 -11.18 -2.31
N ASP A 50 11.70 -10.26 -2.30
CA ASP A 50 10.43 -10.39 -3.01
C ASP A 50 10.04 -9.09 -3.71
N SER A 51 10.06 -9.11 -5.04
CA SER A 51 9.72 -7.96 -5.86
C SER A 51 8.26 -7.48 -5.76
N GLN A 52 7.38 -8.29 -5.17
CA GLN A 52 5.98 -7.94 -4.94
C GLN A 52 5.76 -7.17 -3.63
N ILE A 53 6.80 -7.08 -2.79
CA ILE A 53 6.78 -6.43 -1.48
C ILE A 53 7.52 -5.10 -1.52
N ALA A 54 6.93 -4.10 -0.89
CA ALA A 54 7.54 -2.84 -0.52
C ALA A 54 8.07 -2.89 0.91
N GLU A 55 9.29 -2.38 1.10
CA GLU A 55 9.93 -2.22 2.40
C GLU A 55 9.30 -1.02 3.13
N ARG A 56 8.06 -1.21 3.60
CA ARG A 56 7.20 -0.21 4.25
C ARG A 56 6.70 -0.74 5.58
N PHE A 57 6.48 0.17 6.53
CA PHE A 57 5.76 -0.10 7.77
C PHE A 57 4.71 0.98 8.04
N GLU A 58 3.71 0.59 8.81
CA GLU A 58 2.79 1.49 9.49
C GLU A 58 2.71 1.12 10.97
N LEU A 59 2.64 2.14 11.83
CA LEU A 59 2.44 1.98 13.26
C LEU A 59 0.97 2.20 13.60
N PHE A 60 0.34 1.19 14.18
CA PHE A 60 -1.02 1.28 14.70
C PHE A 60 -1.04 1.27 16.23
N ILE A 61 -1.82 2.18 16.82
CA ILE A 61 -2.11 2.25 18.26
C ILE A 61 -3.59 2.59 18.46
N CYS A 62 -4.29 1.86 19.33
CA CYS A 62 -5.72 2.03 19.59
C CYS A 62 -6.58 1.92 18.31
N GLY A 63 -6.21 1.03 17.39
CA GLY A 63 -6.92 0.81 16.13
C GLY A 63 -6.87 1.99 15.18
N ARG A 64 -5.79 2.79 15.22
CA ARG A 64 -5.55 3.90 14.30
C ARG A 64 -4.11 3.93 13.86
N GLU A 65 -3.87 4.32 12.62
CA GLU A 65 -2.53 4.65 12.11
C GLU A 65 -1.98 5.91 12.81
N LEU A 66 -0.74 5.82 13.30
CA LEU A 66 -0.02 6.93 13.94
C LEU A 66 1.26 7.32 13.20
N ALA A 67 1.83 6.42 12.40
CA ALA A 67 3.00 6.71 11.59
C ALA A 67 3.07 5.79 10.38
N ASN A 68 3.64 6.33 9.31
CA ASN A 68 4.01 5.61 8.10
C ASN A 68 5.51 5.80 7.87
N GLY A 69 6.19 4.77 7.38
CA GLY A 69 7.58 4.89 6.97
C GLY A 69 7.98 3.79 5.99
N PHE A 70 8.98 4.05 5.17
CA PHE A 70 9.46 3.10 4.18
C PHE A 70 10.92 3.37 3.85
N ASN A 71 11.60 2.37 3.32
CA ASN A 71 12.84 2.61 2.60
C ASN A 71 12.50 3.32 1.30
N GLU A 72 13.14 4.46 1.07
CA GLU A 72 12.85 5.34 -0.06
C GLU A 72 13.25 4.71 -1.40
N LEU A 73 12.36 4.80 -2.38
CA LEU A 73 12.70 4.48 -3.75
C LEU A 73 13.65 5.54 -4.32
N ASN A 74 14.92 5.18 -4.46
CA ASN A 74 15.97 6.08 -4.94
C ASN A 74 16.45 5.76 -6.38
N ASP A 75 15.87 4.74 -7.03
CA ASP A 75 16.09 4.49 -8.46
C ASP A 75 15.20 5.43 -9.29
N PRO A 76 15.78 6.40 -10.00
CA PRO A 76 15.01 7.39 -10.75
C PRO A 76 14.24 6.79 -11.93
N LEU A 77 14.69 5.67 -12.50
CA LEU A 77 14.01 5.03 -13.63
C LEU A 77 12.77 4.27 -13.14
N ASP A 78 12.88 3.50 -12.06
CA ASP A 78 11.73 2.83 -11.44
C ASP A 78 10.70 3.87 -10.96
N GLN A 79 11.14 4.94 -10.29
CA GLN A 79 10.23 5.99 -9.84
C GLN A 79 9.49 6.65 -11.00
N TYR A 80 10.16 6.88 -12.14
CA TYR A 80 9.55 7.43 -13.34
C TYR A 80 8.49 6.49 -13.92
N GLU A 81 8.79 5.20 -14.04
CA GLU A 81 7.83 4.20 -14.52
C GLU A 81 6.59 4.10 -13.62
N ARG A 82 6.76 4.19 -12.30
CA ARG A 82 5.63 4.21 -11.34
C ARG A 82 4.77 5.46 -11.50
N PHE A 83 5.37 6.63 -11.71
CA PHE A 83 4.62 7.85 -11.97
C PHE A 83 3.84 7.81 -13.29
N LEU A 84 4.40 7.22 -14.34
CA LEU A 84 3.65 7.02 -15.60
C LEU A 84 2.40 6.18 -15.36
N LYS A 85 2.51 5.09 -14.60
CA LYS A 85 1.36 4.24 -14.23
C LYS A 85 0.31 4.98 -13.39
N GLN A 86 0.74 5.80 -12.44
CA GLN A 86 -0.19 6.63 -11.67
C GLN A 86 -0.94 7.65 -12.54
N ILE A 87 -0.23 8.29 -13.49
CA ILE A 87 -0.87 9.20 -14.45
C ILE A 87 -1.88 8.46 -15.33
N GLU A 88 -1.55 7.24 -15.78
CA GLU A 88 -2.47 6.39 -16.54
C GLU A 88 -3.72 6.02 -15.72
N ALA A 89 -3.54 5.64 -14.45
CA ALA A 89 -4.64 5.35 -13.53
C ALA A 89 -5.53 6.57 -13.27
N LYS A 90 -4.92 7.74 -13.03
CA LYS A 90 -5.61 9.02 -12.89
C LYS A 90 -6.46 9.36 -14.11
N ASN A 91 -5.90 9.20 -15.31
CA ASN A 91 -6.61 9.42 -16.57
C ASN A 91 -7.75 8.41 -16.79
N ALA A 92 -7.66 7.22 -16.19
CA ALA A 92 -8.71 6.21 -16.21
C ALA A 92 -9.82 6.43 -15.16
N GLY A 93 -9.71 7.48 -14.35
CA GLY A 93 -10.74 7.91 -13.39
C GLY A 93 -10.46 7.57 -11.93
N ASP A 94 -9.23 7.18 -11.59
CA ASP A 94 -8.79 7.03 -10.20
C ASP A 94 -8.41 8.40 -9.62
N GLU A 95 -9.28 8.99 -8.79
CA GLU A 95 -9.06 10.34 -8.23
C GLU A 95 -7.92 10.38 -7.20
N GLU A 96 -7.55 9.23 -6.62
CA GLU A 96 -6.52 9.12 -5.58
C GLU A 96 -5.13 8.79 -6.16
N ALA A 97 -5.03 8.57 -7.47
CA ALA A 97 -3.78 8.34 -8.21
C ALA A 97 -3.09 9.63 -8.72
#